data_AF-A0A2E5HFP8-F1
#
_entry.id   AF-A0A2E5HFP8-F1
#
_cell.length_a   1.000
_cell.length_b   1.000
_cell.length_c   1.000
_cell.angle_alpha   90.00
_cell.angle_beta   90.00
_cell.angle_gamma   90.00
#
_symmetry.space_group_name_H-M   'P 1'
#
loop_
_entity.id
_entity.type
_entity.pdbx_description
1 polymer ?
#
loop_
_entity_poly.entity_id
_entity_poly.type
_entity_poly.pdbx_seq_one_letter_code
_entity_poly.pdbx_strand_id
1 'polypeptide(L)' 'MKPTQFVRPFYKDSHRAHISTIEQYEEMYHDSVENSDVFWAKQAKRLDWLKKWDSVSNNDFNNSEIKWFEG' A
#
# COMPACT_ATOMS: atom_id res chain seq x y z
N MET A 1 27.99 -2.26 -20.92
CA MET A 1 27.00 -1.45 -20.16
C MET A 1 27.62 -1.05 -18.84
N LYS A 2 27.53 0.22 -18.42
CA LYS A 2 27.98 0.61 -17.08
C LYS A 2 26.95 0.08 -16.07
N PRO A 3 27.38 -0.56 -14.96
CA PRO A 3 26.45 -0.99 -13.94
C PRO A 3 25.78 0.25 -13.33
N THR A 4 24.46 0.22 -13.23
CA THR A 4 23.68 1.27 -12.56
C THR A 4 24.07 1.28 -11.09
N GLN A 5 24.78 2.32 -10.67
CA GLN A 5 25.12 2.51 -9.27
C GLN A 5 23.87 2.99 -8.53
N PHE A 6 23.31 2.13 -7.67
CA PHE A 6 22.20 2.49 -6.80
C PHE A 6 22.71 3.44 -5.71
N VAL A 7 22.63 4.75 -5.97
CA VAL A 7 22.98 5.78 -4.99
C VAL A 7 21.79 5.91 -4.05
N ARG A 8 21.91 5.50 -2.78
CA ARG A 8 20.95 5.91 -1.76
C ARG A 8 21.08 7.43 -1.62
N PRO A 9 20.09 8.24 -2.04
CA PRO A 9 20.22 9.68 -1.88
C PRO A 9 20.30 9.93 -0.38
N PHE A 10 21.38 10.59 0.06
CA PHE A 10 21.47 11.09 1.42
C PHE A 10 20.51 12.27 1.54
N TYR A 11 19.22 11.93 1.72
CA TYR A 11 18.18 12.92 1.89
C TYR A 11 18.20 13.37 3.35
N LYS A 12 18.43 14.67 3.56
CA LYS A 12 18.60 15.29 4.88
C LYS A 12 17.48 14.96 5.89
N ASP A 13 16.27 14.72 5.39
CA ASP A 13 15.09 14.43 6.20
C ASP A 13 14.65 12.95 6.11
N SER A 14 15.55 12.03 5.73
CA SER A 14 15.24 10.60 5.61
C SER A 14 14.70 9.98 6.89
N HIS A 15 15.12 10.49 8.05
CA HIS A 15 14.64 10.09 9.38
C HIS A 15 13.14 10.39 9.62
N ARG A 16 12.51 11.22 8.79
CA ARG A 16 11.07 11.55 8.85
C ARG A 16 10.21 10.72 7.90
N ALA A 17 10.83 9.89 7.06
CA ALA A 17 10.11 9.08 6.09
C ALA A 17 9.21 8.06 6.81
N HIS A 18 8.02 7.82 6.26
CA HIS A 18 7.11 6.79 6.76
C HIS A 18 7.60 5.36 6.46
N ILE A 19 8.50 5.23 5.49
CA ILE A 19 9.18 3.98 5.12
C ILE A 19 10.68 4.27 5.11
N SER A 20 11.41 3.55 5.94
CA SER A 20 12.83 3.83 6.23
C SER A 20 13.79 3.09 5.33
N THR A 21 13.38 1.95 4.77
CA THR A 21 14.23 1.10 3.94
C THR A 21 13.50 0.59 2.70
N ILE A 22 14.26 0.16 1.70
CA ILE A 22 13.69 -0.42 0.48
C ILE A 22 13.04 -1.77 0.79
N GLU A 23 13.64 -2.54 1.69
CA GLU A 23 13.13 -3.85 2.11
C GLU A 23 11.76 -3.71 2.79
N GLN A 24 11.58 -2.67 3.64
CA GLN A 24 10.29 -2.36 4.24
C GLN A 24 9.24 -1.98 3.19
N TYR A 25 9.62 -1.19 2.18
CA TYR A 25 8.71 -0.87 1.07
C TYR A 25 8.34 -2.13 0.28
N GLU A 26 9.29 -2.98 -0.05
CA GLU A 26 9.09 -4.21 -0.82
C GLU A 26 8.14 -5.16 -0.10
N GLU A 27 8.33 -5.36 1.21
CA GLU A 27 7.42 -6.16 2.04
C GLU A 27 6.00 -5.57 2.05
N MET A 28 5.86 -4.27 2.32
CA MET A 28 4.56 -3.60 2.31
C MET A 28 3.87 -3.66 0.94
N TYR A 29 4.63 -3.50 -0.14
CA TYR A 29 4.13 -3.57 -1.49
C TYR A 29 3.67 -4.98 -1.84
N HIS A 30 4.48 -5.99 -1.52
CA HIS A 30 4.13 -7.40 -1.72
C HIS A 30 2.82 -7.74 -1.02
N ASP A 31 2.69 -7.37 0.26
CA ASP A 31 1.46 -7.58 1.02
C ASP A 31 0.26 -6.79 0.44
N SER A 32 0.48 -5.59 -0.08
CA SER A 32 -0.59 -4.78 -0.67
C SER A 32 -1.21 -5.39 -1.94
N VAL A 33 -0.49 -6.32 -2.58
CA VAL A 33 -0.90 -7.00 -3.81
C VAL A 33 -1.39 -8.41 -3.49
N GLU A 34 -0.56 -9.23 -2.82
CA GLU A 34 -0.86 -10.64 -2.56
C GLU A 34 -1.90 -10.81 -1.44
N ASN A 35 -1.83 -9.98 -0.40
CA ASN A 35 -2.73 -9.99 0.76
C ASN A 35 -3.58 -8.71 0.80
N SER A 36 -4.01 -8.25 -0.38
CA SER A 36 -4.62 -6.93 -0.63
C SER A 36 -5.70 -6.54 0.38
N ASP A 37 -6.74 -7.37 0.58
CA ASP A 37 -7.84 -7.02 1.48
C ASP A 37 -7.39 -6.86 2.92
N VAL A 38 -6.48 -7.72 3.40
CA VAL A 38 -5.93 -7.63 4.76
C VAL A 38 -5.11 -6.37 4.92
N PHE A 39 -4.25 -6.08 3.94
CA PHE A 39 -3.39 -4.90 3.94
C PHE A 39 -4.24 -3.62 3.93
N TRP A 40 -5.17 -3.49 2.98
CA TRP A 40 -5.99 -2.29 2.83
C TRP A 40 -6.99 -2.12 3.96
N ALA A 41 -7.52 -3.19 4.55
CA ALA A 41 -8.30 -3.11 5.79
C ALA A 41 -7.49 -2.50 6.93
N LYS A 42 -6.21 -2.86 7.07
CA LYS A 42 -5.32 -2.28 8.08
C LYS A 42 -5.06 -0.80 7.80
N GLN A 43 -4.79 -0.43 6.55
CA GLN A 43 -4.55 0.97 6.17
C GLN A 43 -5.79 1.85 6.39
N ALA A 44 -6.98 1.35 6.06
CA ALA A 44 -8.22 2.11 6.15
C ALA A 44 -8.65 2.44 7.59
N LYS A 45 -8.16 1.70 8.59
CA LYS A 45 -8.41 1.99 10.02
C LYS A 45 -7.88 3.35 10.49
N ARG A 46 -7.01 4.01 9.71
CA ARG A 46 -6.49 5.36 10.04
C ARG A 46 -7.49 6.48 9.80
N LEU A 47 -8.60 6.20 9.10
CA LEU A 47 -9.65 7.16 8.81
C LEU A 47 -10.78 7.01 9.83
N ASP A 48 -11.51 8.09 10.07
CA ASP A 48 -12.71 8.08 10.90
C ASP A 48 -13.93 7.69 10.06
N TRP A 49 -14.51 6.54 10.39
CA TRP A 49 -15.65 5.97 9.68
C TRP A 49 -16.94 6.17 10.49
N LEU A 50 -17.99 6.68 9.84
CA LEU A 50 -19.32 6.71 10.43
C LEU A 50 -19.89 5.29 10.61
N LYS A 51 -19.66 4.43 9.62
CA LYS A 51 -19.90 2.98 9.65
C LYS A 51 -18.70 2.29 9.00
N LYS A 52 -18.27 1.15 9.57
CA LYS A 52 -17.25 0.31 8.92
C LYS A 52 -17.87 -0.48 7.76
N TRP A 53 -17.04 -0.67 6.75
CA TRP A 53 -17.33 -1.52 5.60
C TRP A 53 -17.55 -2.98 6.01
N ASP A 54 -18.34 -3.68 5.20
CA ASP A 54 -18.59 -5.11 5.28
C ASP A 54 -17.61 -5.89 4.36
N SER A 55 -17.20 -5.30 3.23
CA SER A 55 -16.16 -5.82 2.33
C SER A 55 -15.09 -4.78 2.00
N VAL A 56 -13.82 -5.20 1.95
CA VAL A 56 -12.70 -4.30 1.63
C VAL A 56 -12.63 -4.02 0.14
N SER A 57 -12.77 -5.05 -0.70
CA SER A 57 -12.78 -4.88 -2.15
C SER A 57 -13.76 -5.84 -2.83
N ASN A 58 -14.28 -5.42 -3.97
CA ASN A 58 -15.07 -6.25 -4.88
C ASN A 58 -14.85 -5.72 -6.30
N ASN A 59 -13.75 -6.17 -6.91
CA ASN A 59 -13.25 -5.65 -8.17
C ASN A 59 -13.32 -6.69 -9.27
N ASP A 60 -14.03 -6.36 -10.36
CA ASP A 60 -14.08 -7.10 -11.60
C ASP A 60 -13.62 -6.22 -12.76
N PHE A 61 -12.39 -6.45 -13.21
CA PHE A 61 -11.79 -5.71 -14.31
C PHE A 61 -12.39 -6.05 -15.67
N ASN A 62 -13.03 -7.22 -15.84
CA ASN A 62 -13.67 -7.58 -17.11
C ASN A 62 -14.95 -6.77 -17.33
N ASN A 63 -15.68 -6.52 -16.26
CA ASN A 63 -16.93 -5.75 -16.28
C ASN A 63 -16.72 -4.27 -15.90
N SER A 64 -15.48 -3.84 -15.67
CA SER A 64 -15.14 -2.48 -15.21
C SER A 64 -15.82 -2.09 -13.90
N GLU A 65 -16.10 -3.06 -13.03
CA GLU A 65 -16.67 -2.82 -11.71
C GLU A 65 -15.55 -2.76 -10.68
N ILE A 66 -15.33 -1.59 -10.09
CA ILE A 66 -14.27 -1.39 -9.09
C ILE A 66 -14.90 -0.78 -7.84
N LYS A 67 -14.88 -1.52 -6.73
CA LYS A 67 -15.54 -1.14 -5.49
C LYS A 67 -14.63 -1.43 -4.30
N TRP A 68 -14.52 -0.44 -3.42
CA TRP A 68 -13.67 -0.48 -2.24
C TRP A 68 -14.46 -0.03 -1.02
N PHE A 69 -14.31 -0.76 0.09
CA PHE A 69 -14.92 -0.48 1.40
C PHE A 69 -16.46 -0.37 1.33
N GLU A 70 -17.11 -1.33 0.68
CA GLU A 70 -18.58 -1.41 0.60
C GLU A 70 -19.19 -1.89 1.92
N GLY A 71 -20.35 -1.34 2.29
CA GLY A 71 -21.14 -1.75 3.46
C GLY A 71 -21.58 -0.60 4.33
#